data_AF-A0A957ZXM8-F1
#
_entry.id   AF-A0A957ZXM8-F1
#
_cell.length_a   1.000
_cell.length_b   1.000
_cell.length_c   1.000
_cell.angle_alpha   90.00
_cell.angle_beta   90.00
_cell.angle_gamma   90.00
#
_symmetry.space_group_name_H-M   'P 1'
#
loop_
_entity.id
_entity.type
_entity.pdbx_description
1 polymer ?
#
loop_
_entity_poly.entity_id
_entity_poly.type
_entity_poly.pdbx_seq_one_letter_code
_entity_poly.pdbx_strand_id
1 'polypeptide(L)'
;GQIRLGSETGRLYAQGTARVGEHFQVQRVPVIKKQAISAYDPRVIEITGITMMVTAQGADHTAGNVPRMETADKELDELMAASLSAQMTNAAVDSLGLCVFGNSVTKPNVDFIVDTINSAHGTHLTVDFFDQLGRDTLLMEREFNRLAGFAVADDELPEFFYTEPLYPKNRTARFHAPEVHPIYDRLAAKPKDVGGY
;
A
#
# COMPACT_ATOMS: atom_id res chain seq x y z
N GLY A 1 -25.47 0.27 18.04
CA GLY A 1 -25.58 -0.22 16.66
C GLY A 1 -25.80 -1.72 16.65
N GLN A 2 -26.37 -2.27 15.58
CA GLN A 2 -26.73 -3.70 15.45
C GLN A 2 -25.55 -4.64 15.68
N ILE A 3 -24.34 -4.28 15.22
CA ILE A 3 -23.10 -5.03 15.46
C ILE A 3 -22.86 -5.27 16.96
N ARG A 4 -22.93 -4.23 17.79
CA ARG A 4 -22.73 -4.32 19.25
C ARG A 4 -23.74 -5.24 19.93
N LEU A 5 -24.96 -5.32 19.39
CA LEU A 5 -26.02 -6.17 19.93
C LEU A 5 -25.91 -7.63 19.49
N GLY A 6 -25.04 -7.96 18.53
CA GLY A 6 -24.92 -9.32 17.99
C GLY A 6 -26.19 -9.83 17.32
N SER A 7 -27.08 -8.92 16.88
CA SER A 7 -28.29 -9.28 16.14
C SER A 7 -27.94 -9.98 14.82
N GLU A 8 -28.93 -10.60 14.17
CA GLU A 8 -28.71 -11.24 12.87
C GLU A 8 -28.11 -10.28 11.84
N THR A 9 -28.71 -9.09 11.68
CA THR A 9 -28.18 -8.00 10.86
C THR A 9 -26.79 -7.55 11.33
N GLY A 10 -26.56 -7.49 12.64
CA GLY A 10 -25.25 -7.14 13.20
C GLY A 10 -24.16 -8.15 12.82
N ARG A 11 -24.46 -9.45 12.84
CA ARG A 11 -23.54 -10.52 12.42
C ARG A 11 -23.26 -10.45 10.92
N LEU A 12 -24.24 -10.08 10.09
CA LEU A 12 -24.00 -9.80 8.67
C LEU A 12 -23.03 -8.61 8.52
N TYR A 13 -23.28 -7.48 9.17
CA TYR A 13 -22.45 -6.28 9.04
C TYR A 13 -21.01 -6.49 9.55
N ALA A 14 -20.82 -7.32 10.57
CA ALA A 14 -19.51 -7.65 11.12
C ALA A 14 -18.61 -8.46 10.16
N GLN A 15 -19.16 -8.99 9.05
CA GLN A 15 -18.40 -9.78 8.08
C GLN A 15 -17.56 -8.94 7.09
N GLY A 16 -17.72 -7.61 7.11
CA GLY A 16 -16.97 -6.66 6.31
C GLY A 16 -17.61 -6.29 4.96
N THR A 17 -17.12 -5.20 4.36
CA THR A 17 -17.68 -4.57 3.16
C THR A 17 -17.85 -5.53 1.99
N ALA A 18 -16.87 -6.39 1.73
CA ALA A 18 -16.93 -7.35 0.62
C ALA A 18 -18.13 -8.31 0.74
N ARG A 19 -18.27 -8.98 1.89
CA ARG A 19 -19.33 -9.98 2.12
C ARG A 19 -20.71 -9.35 2.25
N VAL A 20 -20.79 -8.16 2.86
CA VAL A 20 -22.05 -7.40 2.96
C VAL A 20 -22.50 -6.93 1.57
N GLY A 21 -21.58 -6.43 0.74
CA GLY A 21 -21.85 -6.03 -0.64
C GLY A 21 -22.35 -7.20 -1.48
N GLU A 22 -21.71 -8.36 -1.37
CA GLU A 22 -22.14 -9.61 -2.01
C GLU A 22 -23.55 -10.04 -1.57
N HIS A 23 -23.84 -10.03 -0.25
CA HIS A 23 -25.15 -10.39 0.29
C HIS A 23 -26.29 -9.54 -0.29
N PHE A 24 -26.06 -8.23 -0.45
CA PHE A 24 -27.04 -7.30 -1.01
C PHE A 24 -26.93 -7.13 -2.53
N GLN A 25 -26.08 -7.90 -3.20
CA GLN A 25 -25.85 -7.83 -4.66
C GLN A 25 -25.48 -6.42 -5.14
N VAL A 26 -24.72 -5.68 -4.32
CA VAL A 26 -24.26 -4.34 -4.64
C VAL A 26 -23.20 -4.41 -5.73
N GLN A 27 -23.36 -3.64 -6.81
CA GLN A 27 -22.40 -3.60 -7.91
C GLN A 27 -21.13 -2.79 -7.58
N ARG A 28 -21.26 -1.76 -6.74
CA ARG A 28 -20.16 -0.87 -6.33
C ARG A 28 -19.66 -1.25 -4.94
N VAL A 29 -18.73 -2.20 -4.87
CA VAL A 29 -18.09 -2.63 -3.63
C VAL A 29 -16.63 -2.17 -3.64
N PRO A 30 -16.25 -1.12 -2.88
CA PRO A 30 -14.93 -0.52 -2.95
C PRO A 30 -13.92 -1.32 -2.10
N VAL A 31 -13.50 -2.49 -2.59
CA VAL A 31 -12.56 -3.37 -1.88
C VAL A 31 -11.46 -3.87 -2.81
N ILE A 32 -10.26 -4.09 -2.25
CA ILE A 32 -9.16 -4.83 -2.89
C ILE A 32 -8.70 -5.87 -1.88
N LYS A 33 -8.47 -7.13 -2.31
CA LYS A 33 -8.27 -8.28 -1.40
C LYS A 33 -9.36 -8.39 -0.30
N LYS A 34 -10.59 -7.98 -0.62
CA LYS A 34 -11.75 -7.89 0.30
C LYS A 34 -11.60 -6.86 1.44
N GLN A 35 -10.52 -6.11 1.49
CA GLN A 35 -10.31 -4.99 2.41
C GLN A 35 -10.90 -3.71 1.82
N ALA A 36 -11.65 -2.94 2.61
CA ALA A 36 -12.30 -1.72 2.14
C ALA A 36 -11.28 -0.62 1.81
N ILE A 37 -11.47 0.06 0.68
CA ILE A 37 -10.65 1.19 0.27
C ILE A 37 -10.74 2.32 1.30
N SER A 38 -9.58 2.87 1.62
CA SER A 38 -9.43 4.01 2.52
C SER A 38 -9.81 5.35 1.85
N ALA A 39 -9.72 6.48 2.56
CA ALA A 39 -10.23 7.78 2.12
C ALA A 39 -9.41 8.48 1.01
N TYR A 40 -8.80 7.70 0.10
CA TYR A 40 -8.01 8.17 -1.04
C TYR A 40 -8.52 7.53 -2.32
N ASP A 41 -9.08 8.33 -3.24
CA ASP A 41 -9.66 7.80 -4.47
C ASP A 41 -8.57 7.45 -5.49
N PRO A 42 -8.44 6.17 -5.92
CA PRO A 42 -7.37 5.72 -6.81
C PRO A 42 -7.44 6.34 -8.21
N ARG A 43 -8.58 6.96 -8.59
CA ARG A 43 -8.74 7.69 -9.86
C ARG A 43 -8.02 9.04 -9.89
N VAL A 44 -7.64 9.56 -8.71
CA VAL A 44 -6.98 10.87 -8.58
C VAL A 44 -5.63 10.75 -7.90
N ILE A 45 -5.51 9.87 -6.90
CA ILE A 45 -4.27 9.65 -6.15
C ILE A 45 -3.72 8.28 -6.55
N GLU A 46 -3.25 8.21 -7.79
CA GLU A 46 -2.93 6.93 -8.46
C GLU A 46 -1.77 6.19 -7.79
N ILE A 47 -0.82 6.91 -7.17
CA ILE A 47 0.30 6.30 -6.43
C ILE A 47 -0.21 5.55 -5.20
N THR A 48 -1.13 6.15 -4.43
CA THR A 48 -1.77 5.46 -3.30
C THR A 48 -2.68 4.34 -3.81
N GLY A 49 -3.30 4.51 -4.98
CA GLY A 49 -4.02 3.44 -5.69
C GLY A 49 -3.14 2.22 -5.95
N ILE A 50 -1.97 2.42 -6.56
CA ILE A 50 -0.96 1.38 -6.80
C ILE A 50 -0.56 0.69 -5.49
N THR A 51 -0.30 1.46 -4.43
CA THR A 51 -0.02 0.90 -3.10
C THR A 51 -1.14 -0.02 -2.64
N MET A 52 -2.40 0.43 -2.68
CA MET A 52 -3.57 -0.33 -2.24
C MET A 52 -3.80 -1.59 -3.10
N MET A 53 -3.41 -1.57 -4.38
CA MET A 53 -3.45 -2.73 -5.27
C MET A 53 -2.45 -3.80 -4.82
N VAL A 54 -1.20 -3.43 -4.57
CA VAL A 54 -0.08 -4.41 -4.41
C VAL A 54 0.37 -4.67 -2.98
N THR A 55 -0.02 -3.85 -2.00
CA THR A 55 0.33 -4.12 -0.61
C THR A 55 -0.28 -5.44 -0.13
N ALA A 56 0.42 -6.11 0.79
CA ALA A 56 -0.03 -7.38 1.32
C ALA A 56 -1.30 -7.26 2.19
N GLN A 57 -1.55 -6.08 2.76
CA GLN A 57 -2.64 -5.81 3.70
C GLN A 57 -4.03 -5.67 3.03
N GLY A 58 -4.09 -5.56 1.70
CA GLY A 58 -5.29 -5.14 0.96
C GLY A 58 -5.37 -3.63 0.81
N ALA A 59 -6.55 -3.04 0.62
CA ALA A 59 -6.70 -1.61 0.29
C ALA A 59 -6.35 -0.60 1.42
N ASP A 60 -5.12 -0.66 1.94
CA ASP A 60 -4.58 0.19 3.00
C ASP A 60 -3.62 1.25 2.44
N HIS A 61 -3.90 2.51 2.76
CA HIS A 61 -3.03 3.62 2.37
C HIS A 61 -1.82 3.76 3.28
N THR A 62 -1.89 3.32 4.54
CA THR A 62 -0.80 3.46 5.51
C THR A 62 0.44 2.68 5.08
N ALA A 63 0.28 1.67 4.23
CA ALA A 63 1.38 0.98 3.57
C ALA A 63 2.19 1.87 2.61
N GLY A 64 1.68 3.01 2.14
CA GLY A 64 2.37 3.84 1.15
C GLY A 64 1.49 4.95 0.58
N ASN A 65 1.22 5.97 1.38
CA ASN A 65 0.34 7.08 1.03
C ASN A 65 1.12 8.28 0.49
N VAL A 66 0.88 8.67 -0.77
CA VAL A 66 1.57 9.82 -1.40
C VAL A 66 0.55 10.81 -1.99
N PRO A 67 -0.31 11.44 -1.16
CA PRO A 67 -1.47 12.19 -1.64
C PRO A 67 -1.14 13.58 -2.21
N ARG A 68 0.10 14.03 -2.06
CA ARG A 68 0.55 15.37 -2.49
C ARG A 68 1.21 15.39 -3.87
N MET A 69 1.50 14.22 -4.44
CA MET A 69 2.13 14.12 -5.75
C MET A 69 1.06 14.16 -6.83
N GLU A 70 1.18 15.09 -7.76
CA GLU A 70 0.33 15.13 -8.96
C GLU A 70 0.69 13.95 -9.87
N THR A 71 -0.30 13.12 -10.22
CA THR A 71 -0.07 11.85 -10.94
C THR A 71 -0.51 11.87 -12.40
N ALA A 72 -1.33 12.85 -12.78
CA ALA A 72 -2.07 12.86 -14.04
C ALA A 72 -1.19 12.73 -15.29
N ASP A 73 -0.07 13.44 -15.29
CA ASP A 73 0.85 13.54 -16.43
C ASP A 73 2.07 12.61 -16.25
N LYS A 74 1.99 11.68 -15.30
CA LYS A 74 3.08 10.74 -14.99
C LYS A 74 2.81 9.38 -15.60
N GLU A 75 3.89 8.78 -16.09
CA GLU A 75 3.92 7.43 -16.61
C GLU A 75 3.89 6.41 -15.47
N LEU A 76 3.35 5.23 -15.75
CA LEU A 76 3.22 4.15 -14.76
C LEU A 76 4.56 3.80 -14.08
N ASP A 77 5.66 3.81 -14.83
CA ASP A 77 7.00 3.48 -14.33
C ASP A 77 7.44 4.42 -13.19
N GLU A 78 7.16 5.72 -13.33
CA GLU A 78 7.46 6.73 -12.31
C GLU A 78 6.56 6.55 -11.07
N LEU A 79 5.28 6.27 -11.29
CA LEU A 79 4.31 6.07 -10.21
C LEU A 79 4.60 4.80 -9.40
N MET A 80 5.01 3.71 -10.07
CA MET A 80 5.47 2.49 -9.40
C MET A 80 6.74 2.72 -8.58
N ALA A 81 7.71 3.50 -9.09
CA ALA A 81 8.90 3.89 -8.32
C ALA A 81 8.53 4.65 -7.04
N ALA A 82 7.67 5.67 -7.19
CA ALA A 82 7.25 6.50 -6.06
C ALA A 82 6.45 5.69 -5.02
N SER A 83 5.51 4.83 -5.49
CA SER A 83 4.74 3.95 -4.61
C SER A 83 5.66 2.98 -3.87
N LEU A 84 6.58 2.31 -4.56
CA LEU A 84 7.49 1.35 -3.94
C LEU A 84 8.42 2.00 -2.91
N SER A 85 8.94 3.20 -3.20
CA SER A 85 9.77 3.94 -2.26
C SER A 85 9.01 4.28 -0.97
N ALA A 86 7.74 4.70 -1.10
CA ALA A 86 6.88 4.94 0.06
C ALA A 86 6.59 3.65 0.84
N GLN A 87 6.33 2.54 0.14
CA GLN A 87 6.11 1.23 0.75
C GLN A 87 7.32 0.74 1.52
N MET A 88 8.52 0.82 0.95
CA MET A 88 9.76 0.43 1.62
C MET A 88 10.02 1.28 2.87
N THR A 89 9.81 2.60 2.77
CA THR A 89 9.94 3.51 3.92
C THR A 89 8.99 3.08 5.04
N ASN A 90 7.71 2.86 4.72
CA ASN A 90 6.70 2.54 5.73
C ASN A 90 6.92 1.15 6.34
N ALA A 91 7.32 0.16 5.54
CA ALA A 91 7.66 -1.17 6.04
C ALA A 91 8.85 -1.14 7.02
N ALA A 92 9.88 -0.34 6.76
CA ALA A 92 11.00 -0.16 7.67
C ALA A 92 10.58 0.53 8.98
N VAL A 93 9.77 1.60 8.88
CA VAL A 93 9.24 2.36 10.02
C VAL A 93 8.38 1.47 10.92
N ASP A 94 7.43 0.72 10.35
CA ASP A 94 6.56 -0.20 11.09
C ASP A 94 7.37 -1.32 11.76
N SER A 95 8.36 -1.87 11.05
CA SER A 95 9.25 -2.93 11.60
C SER A 95 10.07 -2.46 12.81
N LEU A 96 10.39 -1.17 12.87
CA LEU A 96 11.09 -0.54 14.00
C LEU A 96 10.13 0.00 15.09
N GLY A 97 8.82 -0.13 14.89
CA GLY A 97 7.81 0.37 15.82
C GLY A 97 7.70 1.90 15.87
N LEU A 98 8.14 2.59 14.81
CA LEU A 98 8.08 4.04 14.70
C LEU A 98 6.73 4.48 14.13
N CYS A 99 6.25 5.66 14.53
CA CYS A 99 4.99 6.20 14.01
C CYS A 99 5.19 6.75 12.58
N VAL A 100 4.30 6.39 11.65
CA VAL A 100 4.30 6.91 10.27
C VAL A 100 4.19 8.44 10.20
N PHE A 101 3.54 9.10 11.17
CA PHE A 101 3.51 10.57 11.24
C PHE A 101 4.86 11.18 11.64
N GLY A 102 5.76 10.38 12.18
CA GLY A 102 7.15 10.76 12.43
C GLY A 102 8.00 10.84 11.17
N ASN A 103 7.52 10.38 10.01
CA ASN A 103 8.30 10.28 8.77
C ASN A 103 8.94 11.59 8.31
N SER A 104 8.33 12.76 8.60
CA SER A 104 8.92 14.06 8.29
C SER A 104 10.21 14.35 9.06
N VAL A 105 10.44 13.63 10.17
CA VAL A 105 11.65 13.72 11.01
C VAL A 105 12.52 12.49 10.82
N THR A 106 11.96 11.29 10.83
CA THR A 106 12.74 10.04 10.79
C THR A 106 13.40 9.80 9.43
N LYS A 107 12.70 10.06 8.31
CA LYS A 107 13.25 9.84 6.96
C LYS A 107 14.50 10.69 6.65
N PRO A 108 14.56 12.00 6.94
CA PRO A 108 15.78 12.78 6.73
C PRO A 108 16.89 12.50 7.74
N ASN A 109 16.63 11.72 8.81
CA ASN A 109 17.59 11.43 9.89
C ASN A 109 17.70 9.92 10.16
N VAL A 110 17.84 9.11 9.11
CA VAL A 110 17.97 7.64 9.22
C VAL A 110 19.25 7.24 9.96
N ASP A 111 20.31 8.02 9.83
CA ASP A 111 21.56 7.89 10.59
C ASP A 111 21.31 7.90 12.10
N PHE A 112 20.50 8.85 12.58
CA PHE A 112 20.15 8.92 14.00
C PHE A 112 19.42 7.66 14.50
N ILE A 113 18.53 7.10 13.67
CA ILE A 113 17.80 5.87 14.00
C ILE A 113 18.78 4.69 14.10
N VAL A 114 19.66 4.55 13.11
CA VAL A 114 20.66 3.48 13.06
C VAL A 114 21.65 3.58 14.21
N ASP A 115 22.15 4.78 14.52
CA ASP A 115 23.05 5.02 15.65
C ASP A 115 22.39 4.71 16.98
N THR A 116 21.08 4.99 17.11
CA THR A 116 20.30 4.62 18.30
C THR A 116 20.22 3.09 18.44
N ILE A 117 19.96 2.36 17.36
CA ILE A 117 19.93 0.88 17.36
C ILE A 117 21.31 0.31 17.70
N ASN A 118 22.38 0.84 17.08
CA ASN A 118 23.76 0.47 17.36
C ASN A 118 24.11 0.69 18.84
N SER A 119 23.75 1.84 19.40
CA SER A 119 24.00 2.19 20.80
C SER A 119 23.21 1.31 21.77
N ALA A 120 21.96 0.99 21.45
CA ALA A 120 21.09 0.18 22.31
C ALA A 120 21.48 -1.30 22.32
N HIS A 121 21.95 -1.83 21.19
CA HIS A 121 22.16 -3.27 20.99
C HIS A 121 23.62 -3.69 20.79
N GLY A 122 24.57 -2.75 20.76
CA GLY A 122 25.97 -3.04 20.49
C GLY A 122 26.22 -3.55 19.06
N THR A 123 25.42 -3.07 18.11
CA THR A 123 25.53 -3.46 16.69
C THR A 123 26.37 -2.45 15.88
N HIS A 124 26.64 -2.79 14.62
CA HIS A 124 27.42 -1.97 13.69
C HIS A 124 26.71 -1.83 12.34
N LEU A 125 25.40 -1.57 12.38
CA LEU A 125 24.56 -1.35 11.21
C LEU A 125 24.94 -0.03 10.53
N THR A 126 24.81 0.02 9.20
CA THR A 126 24.91 1.24 8.39
C THR A 126 23.51 1.74 8.02
N VAL A 127 23.41 2.93 7.43
CA VAL A 127 22.11 3.47 6.94
C VAL A 127 21.42 2.57 5.92
N ASP A 128 22.19 1.77 5.18
CA ASP A 128 21.67 0.77 4.22
C ASP A 128 20.75 -0.26 4.90
N PHE A 129 20.92 -0.48 6.21
CA PHE A 129 20.05 -1.36 6.99
C PHE A 129 18.57 -0.94 6.88
N PHE A 130 18.29 0.36 6.86
CA PHE A 130 16.92 0.86 6.84
C PHE A 130 16.19 0.49 5.54
N ASP A 131 16.84 0.74 4.40
CA ASP A 131 16.30 0.38 3.09
C ASP A 131 16.21 -1.14 2.91
N GLN A 132 17.23 -1.87 3.37
CA GLN A 132 17.24 -3.33 3.35
C GLN A 132 16.09 -3.92 4.18
N LEU A 133 15.84 -3.39 5.38
CA LEU A 133 14.76 -3.82 6.26
C LEU A 133 13.39 -3.64 5.59
N GLY A 134 13.14 -2.48 4.99
CA GLY A 134 11.90 -2.22 4.25
C GLY A 134 11.73 -3.16 3.07
N ARG A 135 12.78 -3.34 2.27
CA ARG A 135 12.79 -4.26 1.12
C ARG A 135 12.50 -5.71 1.52
N ASP A 136 13.20 -6.22 2.52
CA ASP A 136 13.07 -7.61 2.96
C ASP A 136 11.70 -7.87 3.59
N THR A 137 11.16 -6.89 4.31
CA THR A 137 9.78 -6.94 4.83
C THR A 137 8.78 -7.12 3.70
N LEU A 138 8.82 -6.26 2.67
CA LEU A 138 7.91 -6.37 1.53
C LEU A 138 8.07 -7.68 0.75
N LEU A 139 9.30 -8.21 0.64
CA LEU A 139 9.54 -9.52 0.02
C LEU A 139 8.90 -10.66 0.82
N MET A 140 9.03 -10.64 2.16
CA MET A 140 8.41 -11.62 3.04
C MET A 140 6.88 -11.53 3.02
N GLU A 141 6.33 -10.33 3.06
CA GLU A 141 4.88 -10.08 2.98
C GLU A 141 4.29 -10.58 1.65
N ARG A 142 4.97 -10.29 0.53
CA ARG A 142 4.57 -10.80 -0.79
C ARG A 142 4.59 -12.32 -0.84
N GLU A 143 5.65 -12.93 -0.33
CA GLU A 143 5.77 -14.39 -0.33
C GLU A 143 4.70 -15.04 0.54
N PHE A 144 4.39 -14.46 1.69
CA PHE A 144 3.30 -14.90 2.54
C PHE A 144 1.97 -14.90 1.77
N ASN A 145 1.62 -13.81 1.10
CA ASN A 145 0.39 -13.73 0.32
C ASN A 145 0.38 -14.70 -0.86
N ARG A 146 1.50 -14.88 -1.56
CA ARG A 146 1.62 -15.87 -2.63
C ARG A 146 1.35 -17.28 -2.12
N LEU A 147 1.90 -17.64 -0.95
CA LEU A 147 1.68 -18.93 -0.30
C LEU A 147 0.24 -19.08 0.22
N ALA A 148 -0.41 -17.99 0.60
CA ALA A 148 -1.83 -17.96 0.98
C ALA A 148 -2.79 -18.05 -0.23
N GLY A 149 -2.27 -18.01 -1.45
CA GLY A 149 -3.04 -18.21 -2.69
C GLY A 149 -3.50 -16.92 -3.37
N PHE A 150 -2.99 -15.75 -2.96
CA PHE A 150 -3.25 -14.50 -3.68
C PHE A 150 -2.57 -14.50 -5.05
N ALA A 151 -3.29 -14.00 -6.06
CA ALA A 151 -2.85 -13.89 -7.44
C ALA A 151 -3.01 -12.45 -7.95
N VAL A 152 -2.56 -12.20 -9.18
CA VAL A 152 -2.65 -10.89 -9.86
C VAL A 152 -4.08 -10.34 -9.83
N ALA A 153 -5.09 -11.21 -9.99
CA ALA A 153 -6.50 -10.80 -10.00
C ALA A 153 -7.00 -10.25 -8.64
N ASP A 154 -6.35 -10.59 -7.52
CA ASP A 154 -6.73 -10.09 -6.20
C ASP A 154 -6.25 -8.66 -5.93
N ASP A 155 -5.32 -8.17 -6.76
CA ASP A 155 -4.74 -6.82 -6.71
C ASP A 155 -5.53 -5.82 -7.57
N GLU A 156 -6.58 -6.26 -8.27
CA GLU A 156 -7.33 -5.43 -9.22
C GLU A 156 -8.26 -4.43 -8.52
N LEU A 157 -8.40 -3.24 -9.10
CA LEU A 157 -9.42 -2.30 -8.64
C LEU A 157 -10.83 -2.79 -9.01
N PRO A 158 -11.86 -2.48 -8.20
CA PRO A 158 -13.24 -2.70 -8.59
C PRO A 158 -13.61 -2.01 -9.92
N GLU A 159 -14.35 -2.70 -10.78
CA GLU A 159 -14.71 -2.29 -12.15
C GLU A 159 -15.19 -0.83 -12.27
N PHE A 160 -16.00 -0.37 -11.31
CA PHE A 160 -16.57 0.97 -11.35
C PHE A 160 -15.50 2.09 -11.31
N PHE A 161 -14.29 1.83 -10.82
CA PHE A 161 -13.19 2.81 -10.90
C PHE A 161 -12.70 3.02 -12.34
N TYR A 162 -12.82 2.01 -13.20
CA TYR A 162 -12.45 2.09 -14.62
C TYR A 162 -13.55 2.66 -15.49
N THR A 163 -14.82 2.42 -15.14
CA THR A 163 -15.97 2.81 -15.99
C THR A 163 -16.64 4.11 -15.57
N GLU A 164 -16.49 4.54 -14.31
CA GLU A 164 -17.21 5.70 -13.78
C GLU A 164 -16.28 6.88 -13.46
N PRO A 165 -16.40 8.00 -14.19
CA PRO A 165 -15.54 9.16 -13.96
C PRO A 165 -15.87 9.85 -12.62
N LEU A 166 -14.83 10.22 -11.87
CA LEU A 166 -14.97 10.94 -10.60
C LEU A 166 -15.11 12.45 -10.81
N TYR A 167 -16.28 13.00 -10.52
CA TYR A 167 -16.48 14.45 -10.46
C TYR A 167 -15.63 15.09 -9.34
N PRO A 168 -15.06 16.31 -9.52
CA PRO A 168 -15.14 17.19 -10.70
C PRO A 168 -14.03 16.95 -11.73
N LYS A 169 -13.05 16.10 -11.41
CA LYS A 169 -11.89 15.87 -12.29
C LYS A 169 -12.22 15.01 -13.51
N ASN A 170 -13.35 14.31 -13.47
CA ASN A 170 -13.88 13.40 -14.48
C ASN A 170 -12.85 12.33 -14.93
N ARG A 171 -12.06 11.82 -13.97
CA ARG A 171 -11.04 10.79 -14.21
C ARG A 171 -11.56 9.41 -13.85
N THR A 172 -11.11 8.41 -14.59
CA THR A 172 -11.20 6.97 -14.27
C THR A 172 -9.80 6.45 -13.92
N ALA A 173 -9.73 5.26 -13.33
CA ALA A 173 -8.45 4.61 -13.05
C ALA A 173 -7.77 4.23 -14.37
N ARG A 174 -6.44 4.39 -14.44
CA ARG A 174 -5.66 4.16 -15.67
C ARG A 174 -5.01 2.79 -15.75
N PHE A 175 -4.71 2.17 -14.61
CA PHE A 175 -3.81 1.02 -14.55
C PHE A 175 -4.50 -0.21 -13.97
N HIS A 176 -4.25 -1.36 -14.59
CA HIS A 176 -4.73 -2.67 -14.16
C HIS A 176 -3.63 -3.45 -13.43
N ALA A 177 -4.05 -4.38 -12.57
CA ALA A 177 -3.12 -5.18 -11.77
C ALA A 177 -1.96 -5.82 -12.57
N PRO A 178 -2.17 -6.44 -13.75
CA PRO A 178 -1.07 -6.99 -14.53
C PRO A 178 0.00 -5.97 -14.95
N GLU A 179 -0.39 -4.71 -15.17
CA GLU A 179 0.53 -3.63 -15.55
C GLU A 179 1.35 -3.12 -14.36
N VAL A 180 0.79 -3.22 -13.15
CA VAL A 180 1.40 -2.75 -11.91
C VAL A 180 2.33 -3.82 -11.29
N HIS A 181 2.07 -5.11 -11.50
CA HIS A 181 2.85 -6.22 -10.94
C HIS A 181 4.38 -6.18 -11.18
N PRO A 182 4.91 -5.65 -12.29
CA PRO A 182 6.35 -5.42 -12.45
C PRO A 182 6.99 -4.58 -11.34
N ILE A 183 6.21 -3.89 -10.49
CA ILE A 183 6.71 -3.25 -9.26
C ILE A 183 7.51 -4.22 -8.38
N TYR A 184 7.15 -5.50 -8.34
CA TYR A 184 7.86 -6.47 -7.52
C TYR A 184 9.20 -6.92 -8.11
N ASP A 185 9.43 -6.75 -9.41
CA ASP A 185 10.74 -7.02 -10.02
C ASP A 185 11.78 -6.00 -9.54
N ARG A 186 11.32 -4.79 -9.20
CA ARG A 186 12.15 -3.74 -8.59
C ARG A 186 12.57 -4.10 -7.17
N LEU A 187 11.75 -4.84 -6.42
CA LEU A 187 12.16 -5.40 -5.14
C LEU A 187 13.22 -6.49 -5.34
N ALA A 188 13.14 -7.30 -6.38
CA ALA A 188 14.12 -8.36 -6.64
C ALA A 188 15.49 -7.81 -7.10
N ALA A 189 15.52 -6.64 -7.74
CA ALA A 189 16.76 -5.97 -8.13
C ALA A 189 17.58 -5.53 -6.90
N LYS A 190 18.91 -5.68 -6.95
CA LYS A 190 19.80 -5.01 -6.00
C LYS A 190 19.66 -3.49 -6.19
N PRO A 191 19.71 -2.67 -5.11
CA PRO A 191 19.70 -1.22 -5.25
C PRO A 191 20.79 -0.81 -6.24
N LYS A 192 20.41 -0.14 -7.32
CA LYS A 192 21.33 0.79 -7.98
C LYS A 192 21.35 2.03 -7.11
N ASP A 193 22.49 2.70 -6.96
CA ASP A 193 22.57 4.02 -6.33
C ASP A 193 21.50 4.94 -6.94
N VAL A 194 20.35 5.06 -6.28
CA VAL A 194 19.30 6.00 -6.67
C VAL A 194 19.53 7.22 -5.80
N GLY A 195 20.23 8.20 -6.37
CA GLY A 195 20.45 9.49 -5.74
C GLY A 195 19.13 10.08 -5.25
N GLY A 196 19.19 10.70 -4.07
CA GLY A 196 18.03 11.22 -3.36
C GLY A 196 17.12 12.08 -4.25
N TYR A 197 15.82 11.85 -4.08
CA TYR A 197 14.77 12.79 -4.44
C TYR A 197 14.41 13.63 -3.22
#